data_AF-A0A2V9YYC0-F1
#
_entry.id   AF-A0A2V9YYC0-F1
#
_cell.length_a   1.000
_cell.length_b   1.000
_cell.length_c   1.000
_cell.angle_alpha   90.00
_cell.angle_beta   90.00
_cell.angle_gamma   90.00
#
_symmetry.space_group_name_H-M   'P 1'
#
loop_
_entity.id
_entity.type
_entity.pdbx_description
1 polymer ?
#
loop_
_entity_poly.entity_id
_entity_poly.type
_entity_poly.pdbx_seq_one_letter_code
_entity_poly.pdbx_strand_id
1 'polypeptide(L)'
;MRPSAPSKTKTIIYSWMFMRETETFISRCAKRSLTGRRVSVTLASWNGLSGPARTVLAGSSGKATTCSSKAQRWELSPGYESGNLGFNRPILSGCISCHSGRPNAIPEGNGRFLDPPFSELAIGCENCHGPGLSHVLTAQMGSDSYPGHDSSIVNPALLAPALADNICMSCHQTGDVRVLQPGKDYRDFRPGTPLDDTMAILMVPPKRESPPQSDLLEHFYSMTLSKCYRASGERLSCISCHDPHVEPSREEASEYFKKKCLTCHTEKSCTLAPKVREHQPPPDDCVGCHMKKRDVREISHSSITNHRILVRPDEPFPEIAFQQTTAALPDLIHLNPAPGRKRVPPPALALLQAYGELIEKHPEYMNRYFAVLHDLERTAPENPLVQAAIGNRELHAGRYQEAVEHLERALETGRPRTILYTDLADALIKLDHNSDAVTLLRRATDVDPFNAALRKTLIVQLIQVKDYANAKMEMEDYVKRFPEDSFMRQMLARAQRAGRTQ
;
A
#
# COMPACT_ATOMS: atom_id res chain seq x y z
N MET A 1 44.97 -2.77 -3.89
CA MET A 1 43.69 -2.15 -3.49
C MET A 1 43.10 -1.46 -4.71
N ARG A 2 42.07 -2.04 -5.33
CA ARG A 2 41.34 -1.40 -6.45
C ARG A 2 40.14 -0.66 -5.87
N PRO A 3 39.82 0.56 -6.32
CA PRO A 3 38.67 1.30 -5.83
C PRO A 3 37.37 0.64 -6.30
N SER A 4 36.43 0.46 -5.36
CA SER A 4 35.08 -0.04 -5.61
C SER A 4 34.28 0.99 -6.42
N ALA A 5 33.71 0.55 -7.54
CA ALA A 5 32.81 1.36 -8.36
C ALA A 5 31.48 1.66 -7.61
N PRO A 6 30.84 2.81 -7.87
CA PRO A 6 29.57 3.15 -7.23
C PRO A 6 28.44 2.23 -7.71
N SER A 7 27.68 1.71 -6.74
CA SER A 7 26.42 0.98 -6.94
C SER A 7 25.45 1.83 -7.76
N LYS A 8 24.98 1.31 -8.89
CA LYS A 8 23.99 1.98 -9.75
C LYS A 8 22.60 1.81 -9.16
N THR A 9 22.06 2.86 -8.57
CA THR A 9 20.68 2.93 -8.11
C THR A 9 19.72 3.17 -9.29
N LYS A 10 18.65 2.37 -9.45
CA LYS A 10 17.64 2.57 -10.50
C LYS A 10 16.28 2.91 -9.87
N THR A 11 15.68 4.03 -10.27
CA THR A 11 14.26 4.26 -10.00
C THR A 11 13.45 3.37 -10.94
N ILE A 12 12.64 2.47 -10.40
CA ILE A 12 11.84 1.57 -11.24
C ILE A 12 10.52 2.24 -11.57
N ILE A 13 10.51 2.79 -12.77
CA ILE A 13 9.31 2.90 -13.57
C ILE A 13 9.30 1.66 -14.44
N TYR A 14 8.19 0.93 -14.50
CA TYR A 14 8.09 -0.24 -15.37
C TYR A 14 8.47 0.13 -16.80
N SER A 15 9.65 -0.34 -17.18
CA SER A 15 10.09 -0.44 -18.56
C SER A 15 11.00 -1.67 -18.63
N TRP A 16 10.50 -2.68 -19.34
CA TRP A 16 11.18 -3.89 -19.84
C TRP A 16 11.37 -5.10 -18.89
N MET A 17 10.62 -6.18 -19.18
CA MET A 17 11.12 -7.43 -19.80
C MET A 17 10.35 -8.68 -19.32
N PHE A 18 9.22 -9.06 -19.96
CA PHE A 18 8.63 -10.41 -19.86
C PHE A 18 7.77 -10.74 -21.11
N MET A 19 8.16 -11.77 -21.88
CA MET A 19 7.33 -12.34 -22.96
C MET A 19 7.43 -13.87 -22.94
N ARG A 20 6.28 -14.55 -22.83
CA ARG A 20 5.98 -15.84 -23.51
C ARG A 20 4.54 -16.34 -23.30
N GLU A 21 3.77 -15.83 -22.34
CA GLU A 21 2.38 -16.30 -22.08
C GLU A 21 1.26 -15.29 -22.41
N THR A 22 1.58 -14.14 -22.99
CA THR A 22 0.66 -13.00 -23.14
C THR A 22 -0.23 -13.04 -24.40
N GLU A 23 0.16 -13.75 -25.47
CA GLU A 23 -0.53 -13.64 -26.77
C GLU A 23 -1.96 -14.23 -26.78
N THR A 24 -2.19 -15.34 -26.10
CA THR A 24 -3.48 -16.05 -26.13
C THR A 24 -4.59 -15.30 -25.38
N PHE A 25 -4.26 -14.61 -24.29
CA PHE A 25 -5.25 -13.84 -23.49
C PHE A 25 -5.63 -12.50 -24.15
N ILE A 26 -4.67 -11.84 -24.80
CA ILE A 26 -4.89 -10.60 -25.56
C ILE A 26 -5.94 -10.82 -26.65
N SER A 27 -5.93 -11.97 -27.33
CA SER A 27 -6.91 -12.31 -28.37
C SER A 27 -8.37 -12.31 -27.88
N ARG A 28 -8.61 -12.59 -26.58
CA ARG A 28 -9.95 -12.64 -25.98
C ARG A 28 -10.45 -11.26 -25.53
N CYS A 29 -9.61 -10.38 -24.96
CA CYS A 29 -9.98 -8.99 -24.62
C CYS A 29 -10.02 -8.06 -25.88
N ALA A 30 -9.29 -8.37 -26.97
CA ALA A 30 -9.08 -7.44 -28.10
C ALA A 30 -10.23 -7.32 -29.12
N LYS A 31 -11.27 -8.16 -29.07
CA LYS A 31 -12.27 -8.23 -30.15
C LYS A 31 -13.23 -7.04 -30.26
N ARG A 32 -13.19 -6.01 -29.40
CA ARG A 32 -14.19 -4.92 -29.45
C ARG A 32 -13.72 -3.46 -29.30
N SER A 33 -12.43 -3.12 -29.19
CA SER A 33 -12.08 -1.70 -28.92
C SER A 33 -10.82 -1.09 -29.56
N LEU A 34 -10.10 -1.79 -30.44
CA LEU A 34 -8.93 -1.21 -31.10
C LEU A 34 -9.08 -1.22 -32.63
N THR A 35 -9.96 -0.37 -33.16
CA THR A 35 -9.95 0.00 -34.59
C THR A 35 -9.03 1.21 -34.78
N GLY A 36 -7.77 0.96 -35.15
CA GLY A 36 -6.82 2.02 -35.53
C GLY A 36 -5.36 1.65 -35.28
N ARG A 37 -4.51 1.80 -36.32
CA ARG A 37 -3.04 1.66 -36.44
C ARG A 37 -2.34 0.60 -35.56
N ARG A 38 -1.63 -0.34 -36.22
CA ARG A 38 -0.68 -1.26 -35.56
C ARG A 38 0.34 -0.46 -34.74
N VAL A 39 0.32 -0.64 -33.44
CA VAL A 39 1.28 -0.09 -32.49
C VAL A 39 2.03 -1.27 -31.89
N SER A 40 3.36 -1.24 -31.95
CA SER A 40 4.21 -2.18 -31.22
C SER A 40 4.10 -1.89 -29.72
N VAL A 41 3.57 -2.83 -28.94
CA VAL A 41 3.41 -2.71 -27.48
C VAL A 41 4.46 -3.58 -26.79
N THR A 42 5.32 -2.98 -25.96
CA THR A 42 6.16 -3.73 -25.01
C THR A 42 5.31 -4.06 -23.79
N LEU A 43 4.90 -5.32 -23.65
CA LEU A 43 4.02 -5.78 -22.59
C LEU A 43 4.84 -6.20 -21.36
N ALA A 44 4.48 -5.68 -20.18
CA ALA A 44 4.83 -6.27 -18.90
C ALA A 44 3.51 -6.61 -18.19
N SER A 45 3.32 -7.88 -17.81
CA SER A 45 2.09 -8.34 -17.15
C SER A 45 2.34 -8.67 -15.69
N TRP A 46 1.50 -8.15 -14.80
CA TRP A 46 1.42 -8.57 -13.40
C TRP A 46 0.13 -9.37 -13.20
N ASN A 47 0.26 -10.58 -12.63
CA ASN A 47 -0.88 -11.37 -12.20
C ASN A 47 -1.24 -10.96 -10.77
N GLY A 48 -2.50 -10.55 -10.55
CA GLY A 48 -3.04 -10.44 -9.20
C GLY A 48 -3.30 -11.85 -8.64
N LEU A 49 -2.87 -12.11 -7.41
CA LEU A 49 -2.88 -13.43 -6.75
C LEU A 49 -4.27 -14.03 -6.48
N SER A 50 -5.37 -13.37 -6.84
CA SER A 50 -6.71 -13.89 -6.52
C SER A 50 -7.82 -13.41 -7.47
N GLY A 51 -7.49 -13.08 -8.72
CA GLY A 51 -8.48 -12.64 -9.68
C GLY A 51 -8.03 -12.73 -11.14
N PRO A 52 -8.97 -12.88 -12.09
CA PRO A 52 -8.64 -13.06 -13.50
C PRO A 52 -8.38 -11.71 -14.19
N ALA A 53 -7.66 -10.80 -13.52
CA ALA A 53 -7.31 -9.48 -14.00
C ALA A 53 -5.79 -9.39 -14.22
N ARG A 54 -5.41 -8.85 -15.38
CA ARG A 54 -4.00 -8.64 -15.74
C ARG A 54 -3.79 -7.15 -15.98
N THR A 55 -2.79 -6.58 -15.30
CA THR A 55 -2.35 -5.21 -15.58
C THR A 55 -1.35 -5.26 -16.72
N VAL A 56 -1.59 -4.44 -17.75
CA VAL A 56 -0.76 -4.35 -18.96
C VAL A 56 -0.49 -2.89 -19.27
N LEU A 57 0.78 -2.60 -19.51
CA LEU A 57 1.22 -1.30 -20.02
C LEU A 57 0.99 -1.26 -21.53
N ALA A 58 0.05 -0.44 -22.00
CA ALA A 58 -0.26 -0.29 -23.41
C ALA A 58 0.43 0.97 -24.00
N GLY A 59 1.26 0.74 -25.02
CA GLY A 59 1.98 1.79 -25.73
C GLY A 59 1.12 2.58 -26.74
N SER A 60 1.65 3.75 -27.13
CA SER A 60 1.13 4.85 -27.97
C SER A 60 0.08 5.80 -27.38
N SER A 61 -0.74 5.38 -26.42
CA SER A 61 -1.77 6.26 -25.80
C SER A 61 -1.56 6.55 -24.31
N GLY A 62 -0.47 6.06 -23.71
CA GLY A 62 0.07 6.73 -22.51
C GLY A 62 -0.48 6.29 -21.16
N LYS A 63 -1.25 5.19 -21.04
CA LYS A 63 -1.96 4.86 -19.80
C LYS A 63 -1.69 3.43 -19.29
N ALA A 64 -1.55 3.28 -17.97
CA ALA A 64 -1.56 1.97 -17.31
C ALA A 64 -3.00 1.42 -17.33
N THR A 65 -3.19 0.31 -18.02
CA THR A 65 -4.51 -0.30 -18.24
C THR A 65 -4.57 -1.68 -17.62
N THR A 66 -5.63 -1.97 -16.88
CA THR A 66 -5.92 -3.28 -16.30
C THR A 66 -7.07 -3.91 -17.11
N CYS A 67 -6.87 -5.10 -17.72
CA CYS A 67 -8.00 -5.85 -18.31
C CYS A 67 -8.66 -6.65 -17.17
N SER A 68 -9.95 -6.43 -16.95
CA SER A 68 -10.78 -7.32 -16.14
C SER A 68 -11.45 -8.35 -17.03
N SER A 69 -11.21 -9.64 -16.79
CA SER A 69 -11.89 -10.69 -17.55
C SER A 69 -13.39 -10.83 -17.23
N LYS A 70 -13.86 -10.33 -16.07
CA LYS A 70 -15.29 -10.28 -15.75
C LYS A 70 -16.04 -9.27 -16.61
N ALA A 71 -15.44 -8.09 -16.79
CA ALA A 71 -16.02 -7.02 -17.60
C ALA A 71 -15.63 -7.12 -19.08
N GLN A 72 -14.66 -7.98 -19.43
CA GLN A 72 -14.02 -8.10 -20.75
C GLN A 72 -13.64 -6.75 -21.38
N ARG A 73 -13.31 -5.76 -20.54
CA ARG A 73 -12.93 -4.42 -20.96
C ARG A 73 -11.65 -3.99 -20.26
N TRP A 74 -10.91 -3.13 -20.94
CA TRP A 74 -9.76 -2.43 -20.39
C TRP A 74 -10.27 -1.26 -19.54
N GLU A 75 -9.78 -1.18 -18.30
CA GLU A 75 -10.01 -0.05 -17.40
C GLU A 75 -8.66 0.52 -16.94
N LEU A 76 -8.67 1.75 -16.43
CA LEU A 76 -7.47 2.32 -15.81
C LEU A 76 -7.37 1.82 -14.38
N SER A 77 -6.15 1.76 -13.84
CA SER A 77 -5.96 1.44 -12.43
C SER A 77 -6.65 2.49 -11.54
N PRO A 78 -7.14 2.12 -10.34
CA PRO A 78 -7.76 3.07 -9.41
C PRO A 78 -6.88 4.30 -9.14
N GLY A 79 -7.47 5.48 -9.10
CA GLY A 79 -6.86 6.80 -9.00
C GLY A 79 -6.70 7.56 -10.32
N TYR A 80 -6.88 6.91 -11.48
CA TYR A 80 -6.86 7.59 -12.79
C TYR A 80 -8.19 8.26 -13.15
N GLU A 81 -9.26 7.91 -12.46
CA GLU A 81 -10.57 8.57 -12.53
C GLU A 81 -10.51 10.02 -12.06
N SER A 82 -9.61 10.34 -11.12
CA SER A 82 -9.43 11.69 -10.56
C SER A 82 -8.43 12.55 -11.36
N GLY A 83 -7.64 11.95 -12.26
CA GLY A 83 -6.65 12.68 -13.07
C GLY A 83 -5.79 11.77 -13.96
N ASN A 84 -5.28 12.31 -15.07
CA ASN A 84 -4.34 11.58 -15.92
C ASN A 84 -2.93 11.64 -15.32
N LEU A 85 -2.55 10.63 -14.54
CA LEU A 85 -1.26 10.53 -13.86
C LEU A 85 -0.12 9.99 -14.76
N GLY A 86 -0.37 9.78 -16.06
CA GLY A 86 0.64 9.29 -17.02
C GLY A 86 1.20 7.92 -16.65
N PHE A 87 2.49 7.68 -16.91
CA PHE A 87 3.22 6.48 -16.46
C PHE A 87 4.19 6.75 -15.30
N ASN A 88 4.09 7.93 -14.69
CA ASN A 88 5.05 8.40 -13.70
C ASN A 88 4.58 8.24 -12.25
N ARG A 89 3.43 7.58 -12.03
CA ARG A 89 2.98 7.24 -10.69
C ARG A 89 3.97 6.24 -10.06
N PRO A 90 4.72 6.63 -9.01
CA PRO A 90 5.66 5.73 -8.38
C PRO A 90 4.93 4.62 -7.63
N ILE A 91 5.54 3.44 -7.59
CA ILE A 91 5.07 2.34 -6.75
C ILE A 91 5.85 2.40 -5.45
N LEU A 92 5.15 2.69 -4.37
CA LEU A 92 5.74 2.82 -3.03
C LEU A 92 6.13 1.45 -2.47
N SER A 93 7.11 1.45 -1.57
CA SER A 93 7.55 0.26 -0.83
C SER A 93 6.39 -0.44 -0.13
N GLY A 94 5.48 0.32 0.50
CA GLY A 94 4.30 -0.23 1.17
C GLY A 94 3.26 -0.85 0.23
N CYS A 95 3.20 -0.42 -1.03
CA CYS A 95 2.35 -1.09 -2.02
C CYS A 95 2.99 -2.41 -2.45
N ILE A 96 4.26 -2.37 -2.84
CA ILE A 96 4.91 -3.53 -3.45
C ILE A 96 5.28 -4.62 -2.44
N SER A 97 5.36 -4.29 -1.15
CA SER A 97 5.55 -5.27 -0.07
C SER A 97 4.43 -6.31 -0.01
N CYS A 98 3.22 -5.96 -0.46
CA CYS A 98 2.08 -6.88 -0.53
C CYS A 98 1.97 -7.59 -1.89
N HIS A 99 2.66 -7.08 -2.91
CA HIS A 99 2.51 -7.51 -4.30
C HIS A 99 3.75 -8.21 -4.87
N SER A 100 4.80 -8.40 -4.07
CA SER A 100 6.02 -9.10 -4.46
C SER A 100 6.60 -9.89 -3.30
N GLY A 101 7.42 -10.90 -3.61
CA GLY A 101 8.05 -11.70 -2.56
C GLY A 101 8.99 -10.88 -1.71
N ARG A 102 10.03 -10.31 -2.34
CA ARG A 102 11.08 -9.57 -1.64
C ARG A 102 11.51 -8.35 -2.46
N PRO A 103 10.88 -7.19 -2.24
CA PRO A 103 11.30 -5.95 -2.88
C PRO A 103 12.59 -5.40 -2.25
N ASN A 104 13.49 -4.91 -3.09
CA ASN A 104 14.71 -4.22 -2.70
C ASN A 104 14.49 -2.71 -2.72
N ALA A 105 13.47 -2.25 -1.98
CA ALA A 105 13.16 -0.84 -1.85
C ALA A 105 14.29 -0.07 -1.17
N ILE A 106 14.50 1.16 -1.60
CA ILE A 106 15.43 2.09 -1.00
C ILE A 106 14.63 3.05 -0.13
N PRO A 107 14.97 3.20 1.16
CA PRO A 107 14.21 4.06 2.06
C PRO A 107 14.16 5.53 1.63
N GLU A 108 15.23 6.02 0.97
CA GLU A 108 15.33 7.39 0.49
C GLU A 108 14.68 7.57 -0.90
N GLY A 109 13.69 8.45 -0.96
CA GLY A 109 13.01 8.84 -2.20
C GLY A 109 11.74 8.03 -2.49
N ASN A 110 11.04 8.43 -3.55
CA ASN A 110 9.72 7.92 -3.87
C ASN A 110 9.82 6.80 -4.94
N GLY A 111 9.49 5.55 -4.55
CA GLY A 111 9.46 4.41 -5.48
C GLY A 111 10.83 3.99 -6.04
N ARG A 112 11.89 4.08 -5.24
CA ARG A 112 13.25 3.69 -5.63
C ARG A 112 13.61 2.28 -5.16
N PHE A 113 14.37 1.56 -5.99
CA PHE A 113 14.77 0.18 -5.71
C PHE A 113 16.24 -0.04 -6.09
N LEU A 114 16.88 -1.06 -5.49
CA LEU A 114 18.21 -1.52 -5.90
C LEU A 114 18.14 -2.20 -7.29
N ASP A 115 19.30 -2.52 -7.85
CA ASP A 115 19.43 -3.35 -9.06
C ASP A 115 20.07 -4.70 -8.66
N PRO A 116 19.35 -5.85 -8.71
CA PRO A 116 17.96 -5.98 -9.14
C PRO A 116 16.95 -5.48 -8.10
N PRO A 117 15.77 -5.02 -8.54
CA PRO A 117 14.73 -4.45 -7.66
C PRO A 117 13.97 -5.44 -6.81
N PHE A 118 14.02 -6.72 -7.17
CA PHE A 118 13.35 -7.78 -6.47
C PHE A 118 14.37 -8.88 -6.28
N SER A 119 14.54 -9.31 -5.03
CA SER A 119 15.21 -10.58 -4.74
C SER A 119 14.28 -11.76 -5.01
N GLU A 120 12.96 -11.53 -4.91
CA GLU A 120 11.93 -12.50 -5.22
C GLU A 120 10.71 -11.77 -5.82
N LEU A 121 10.27 -12.21 -7.00
CA LEU A 121 9.24 -11.52 -7.77
C LEU A 121 7.82 -11.83 -7.26
N ALA A 122 7.48 -13.10 -7.08
CA ALA A 122 6.18 -13.54 -6.60
C ALA A 122 6.17 -13.64 -5.07
N ILE A 123 4.99 -13.53 -4.45
CA ILE A 123 4.83 -13.91 -3.04
C ILE A 123 5.27 -15.38 -2.91
N GLY A 124 6.30 -15.61 -2.09
CA GLY A 124 6.94 -16.91 -1.94
C GLY A 124 6.94 -17.39 -0.50
N CYS A 125 7.71 -18.44 -0.26
CA CYS A 125 7.72 -19.14 1.03
C CYS A 125 8.05 -18.15 2.18
N GLU A 126 9.02 -17.26 1.97
CA GLU A 126 9.53 -16.41 3.04
C GLU A 126 8.55 -15.29 3.46
N ASN A 127 7.55 -14.96 2.64
CA ASN A 127 6.50 -14.02 3.03
C ASN A 127 5.65 -14.56 4.19
N CYS A 128 5.43 -15.87 4.24
CA CYS A 128 4.62 -16.54 5.26
C CYS A 128 5.45 -17.28 6.31
N HIS A 129 6.65 -17.71 5.94
CA HIS A 129 7.49 -18.57 6.78
C HIS A 129 8.75 -17.87 7.31
N GLY A 130 9.02 -16.63 6.87
CA GLY A 130 10.23 -15.90 7.21
C GLY A 130 11.47 -16.43 6.47
N PRO A 131 12.68 -15.92 6.80
CA PRO A 131 13.91 -16.31 6.12
C PRO A 131 14.16 -17.82 6.17
N GLY A 132 14.27 -18.48 5.01
CA GLY A 132 14.34 -19.93 4.86
C GLY A 132 15.76 -20.50 4.79
N LEU A 133 16.81 -19.67 4.89
CA LEU A 133 18.20 -20.12 4.74
C LEU A 133 18.58 -21.22 5.74
N SER A 134 18.21 -21.05 7.01
CA SER A 134 18.47 -22.05 8.06
C SER A 134 17.83 -23.39 7.74
N HIS A 135 16.62 -23.37 7.17
CA HIS A 135 15.92 -24.56 6.74
C HIS A 135 16.59 -25.29 5.59
N VAL A 136 16.98 -24.56 4.55
CA VAL A 136 17.71 -25.14 3.42
C VAL A 136 19.03 -25.77 3.88
N LEU A 137 19.77 -25.07 4.76
CA LEU A 137 21.03 -25.58 5.31
C LEU A 137 20.83 -26.84 6.16
N THR A 138 19.81 -26.87 7.02
CA THR A 138 19.50 -28.02 7.86
C THR A 138 19.14 -29.25 7.01
N ALA A 139 18.30 -29.07 5.99
CA ALA A 139 17.94 -30.13 5.05
C ALA A 139 19.15 -30.65 4.26
N GLN A 140 20.05 -29.77 3.82
CA GLN A 140 21.27 -30.15 3.09
C GLN A 140 22.27 -30.92 3.95
N MET A 141 22.32 -30.65 5.26
CA MET A 141 23.21 -31.34 6.19
C MET A 141 22.72 -32.75 6.57
N GLY A 142 21.58 -33.20 6.03
CA GLY A 142 21.00 -34.51 6.36
C GLY A 142 20.57 -34.60 7.83
N SER A 143 20.36 -33.46 8.50
CA SER A 143 19.74 -33.42 9.81
C SER A 143 18.30 -33.85 9.63
N ASP A 144 17.95 -35.03 10.13
CA ASP A 144 16.57 -35.48 10.25
C ASP A 144 15.80 -34.50 11.13
N SER A 145 15.17 -33.50 10.52
CA SER A 145 14.09 -32.75 11.16
C SER A 145 13.06 -33.81 11.57
N TYR A 146 12.90 -34.04 12.88
CA TYR A 146 11.96 -35.02 13.41
C TYR A 146 10.61 -34.91 12.69
N PRO A 147 9.98 -36.02 12.27
CA PRO A 147 8.69 -35.98 11.59
C PRO A 147 7.68 -35.17 12.42
N GLY A 148 7.33 -33.97 11.92
CA GLY A 148 6.29 -33.12 12.51
C GLY A 148 6.75 -31.82 13.19
N HIS A 149 8.04 -31.53 13.36
CA HIS A 149 8.46 -30.22 13.90
C HIS A 149 9.82 -29.75 13.37
N ASP A 150 9.81 -29.05 12.23
CA ASP A 150 10.97 -28.31 11.76
C ASP A 150 11.07 -26.95 12.47
N SER A 151 12.07 -26.78 13.33
CA SER A 151 12.32 -25.52 14.05
C SER A 151 13.16 -24.51 13.27
N SER A 152 13.66 -24.88 12.09
CA SER A 152 14.54 -24.03 11.28
C SER A 152 13.77 -23.04 10.39
N ILE A 153 12.45 -23.18 10.32
CA ILE A 153 11.53 -22.30 9.59
C ILE A 153 10.20 -22.18 10.33
N VAL A 154 9.54 -21.03 10.23
CA VAL A 154 8.27 -20.80 10.92
C VAL A 154 7.20 -21.65 10.27
N ASN A 155 6.38 -22.33 11.07
CA ASN A 155 5.17 -22.98 10.58
C ASN A 155 3.94 -22.25 11.13
N PRO A 156 3.17 -21.52 10.28
CA PRO A 156 1.98 -20.78 10.73
C PRO A 156 0.93 -21.65 11.45
N ALA A 157 0.83 -22.95 11.15
CA ALA A 157 -0.10 -23.86 11.80
C ALA A 157 0.26 -24.17 13.27
N LEU A 158 1.49 -23.91 13.69
CA LEU A 158 1.97 -24.10 15.05
C LEU A 158 1.95 -22.79 15.87
N LEU A 159 1.63 -21.66 15.24
CA LEU A 159 1.56 -20.36 15.92
C LEU A 159 0.23 -20.19 16.68
N ALA A 160 0.26 -19.31 17.68
CA ALA A 160 -0.99 -18.78 18.23
C ALA A 160 -1.80 -18.10 17.12
N PRO A 161 -3.15 -18.23 17.08
CA PRO A 161 -4.00 -17.69 16.02
C PRO A 161 -3.72 -16.22 15.68
N ALA A 162 -3.55 -15.36 16.69
CA ALA A 162 -3.24 -13.93 16.48
C ALA A 162 -1.93 -13.70 15.71
N LEU A 163 -0.89 -14.51 15.95
CA LEU A 163 0.39 -14.40 15.23
C LEU A 163 0.31 -14.98 13.82
N ALA A 164 -0.48 -16.04 13.62
CA ALA A 164 -0.78 -16.55 12.28
C ALA A 164 -1.54 -15.50 11.45
N ASP A 165 -2.57 -14.87 12.03
CA ASP A 165 -3.36 -13.83 11.37
C ASP A 165 -2.50 -12.59 11.03
N ASN A 166 -1.53 -12.22 11.88
CA ASN A 166 -0.60 -11.13 11.61
C ASN A 166 0.18 -11.29 10.30
N ILE A 167 0.47 -12.53 9.88
CA ILE A 167 1.09 -12.82 8.58
C ILE A 167 0.14 -12.39 7.46
N CYS A 168 -1.13 -12.79 7.53
CA CYS A 168 -2.14 -12.43 6.53
C CYS A 168 -2.48 -10.94 6.56
N MET A 169 -2.55 -10.33 7.74
CA MET A 169 -2.82 -8.91 7.96
C MET A 169 -1.74 -8.01 7.34
N SER A 170 -0.51 -8.50 7.18
CA SER A 170 0.55 -7.75 6.50
C SER A 170 0.14 -7.30 5.07
N CYS A 171 -0.77 -8.03 4.42
CA CYS A 171 -1.28 -7.71 3.09
C CYS A 171 -2.80 -7.46 3.06
N HIS A 172 -3.58 -8.23 3.83
CA HIS A 172 -5.05 -8.26 3.76
C HIS A 172 -5.77 -7.40 4.81
N GLN A 173 -5.01 -6.57 5.54
CA GLN A 173 -5.54 -5.62 6.51
C GLN A 173 -4.90 -4.25 6.29
N THR A 174 -5.69 -3.22 5.92
CA THR A 174 -5.17 -1.88 5.62
C THR A 174 -5.54 -0.83 6.66
N GLY A 175 -6.78 -0.83 7.17
CA GLY A 175 -7.29 0.27 7.97
C GLY A 175 -7.34 1.58 7.18
N ASP A 176 -7.43 2.71 7.89
CA ASP A 176 -7.37 4.03 7.28
C ASP A 176 -5.92 4.53 7.15
N VAL A 177 -5.02 4.06 8.03
CA VAL A 177 -3.60 4.40 8.00
C VAL A 177 -2.72 3.26 8.52
N ARG A 178 -1.59 3.03 7.83
CA ARG A 178 -0.55 2.05 8.21
C ARG A 178 0.75 2.79 8.46
N VAL A 179 1.26 2.73 9.69
CA VAL A 179 2.46 3.45 10.09
C VAL A 179 3.53 2.46 10.52
N LEU A 180 4.71 2.54 9.89
CA LEU A 180 5.89 1.80 10.33
C LEU A 180 6.31 2.27 11.72
N GLN A 181 6.65 1.33 12.60
CA GLN A 181 7.22 1.68 13.90
C GLN A 181 8.55 2.42 13.73
N PRO A 182 8.97 3.26 14.70
CA PRO A 182 10.21 4.01 14.61
C PRO A 182 11.42 3.14 14.24
N GLY A 183 12.11 3.52 13.16
CA GLY A 183 13.30 2.83 12.67
C GLY A 183 13.03 1.52 11.91
N LYS A 184 11.77 1.16 11.65
CA LYS A 184 11.39 -0.05 10.92
C LYS A 184 11.13 0.21 9.43
N ASP A 185 11.26 -0.85 8.65
CA ASP A 185 10.86 -0.96 7.25
C ASP A 185 9.90 -2.15 7.05
N TYR A 186 9.16 -2.18 5.93
CA TYR A 186 8.27 -3.29 5.57
C TYR A 186 8.98 -4.65 5.56
N ARG A 187 10.29 -4.68 5.26
CA ARG A 187 11.10 -5.91 5.27
C ARG A 187 11.47 -6.41 6.67
N ASP A 188 11.24 -5.63 7.72
CA ASP A 188 11.58 -5.99 9.08
C ASP A 188 10.53 -6.89 9.73
N PHE A 189 9.35 -7.02 9.12
CA PHE A 189 8.37 -7.98 9.59
C PHE A 189 8.94 -9.40 9.49
N ARG A 190 8.76 -10.17 10.57
CA ARG A 190 9.18 -11.55 10.68
C ARG A 190 7.94 -12.38 10.97
N PRO A 191 7.50 -13.26 10.06
CA PRO A 191 6.42 -14.19 10.35
C PRO A 191 6.68 -14.93 11.67
N GLY A 192 5.63 -15.06 12.50
CA GLY A 192 5.76 -15.59 13.86
C GLY A 192 6.03 -14.53 14.95
N THR A 193 6.33 -13.27 14.60
CA THR A 193 6.36 -12.15 15.55
C THR A 193 5.12 -11.27 15.41
N PRO A 194 4.77 -10.46 16.44
CA PRO A 194 3.71 -9.46 16.30
C PRO A 194 3.97 -8.52 15.12
N LEU A 195 2.98 -8.32 14.26
CA LEU A 195 3.07 -7.34 13.17
C LEU A 195 3.25 -5.91 13.71
N ASP A 196 2.68 -5.66 14.89
CA ASP A 196 2.79 -4.39 15.62
C ASP A 196 4.23 -3.96 15.90
N ASP A 197 5.17 -4.90 16.02
CA ASP A 197 6.59 -4.59 16.26
C ASP A 197 7.25 -3.97 15.00
N THR A 198 6.62 -4.09 13.83
CA THR A 198 7.05 -3.50 12.56
C THR A 198 6.17 -2.35 12.12
N MET A 199 4.84 -2.48 12.25
CA MET A 199 3.89 -1.45 11.85
C MET A 199 2.60 -1.50 12.66
N ALA A 200 2.04 -0.33 12.95
CA ALA A 200 0.70 -0.20 13.48
C ALA A 200 -0.31 -0.01 12.34
N ILE A 201 -1.43 -0.70 12.41
CA ILE A 201 -2.58 -0.54 11.53
C ILE A 201 -3.69 0.12 12.34
N LEU A 202 -4.11 1.30 11.89
CA LEU A 202 -5.07 2.14 12.59
C LEU A 202 -6.28 2.41 11.69
N MET A 203 -7.45 2.45 12.32
CA MET A 203 -8.72 2.69 11.64
C MET A 203 -9.52 3.73 12.40
N VAL A 204 -10.15 4.64 11.67
CA VAL A 204 -11.15 5.57 12.18
C VAL A 204 -12.38 4.77 12.60
N PRO A 205 -12.85 4.89 13.85
CA PRO A 205 -13.97 4.11 14.34
C PRO A 205 -15.20 4.33 13.46
N PRO A 206 -15.82 3.27 12.92
CA PRO A 206 -17.02 3.44 12.13
C PRO A 206 -18.15 3.97 13.01
N LYS A 207 -19.09 4.69 12.39
CA LYS A 207 -20.28 5.22 13.05
C LYS A 207 -21.49 4.35 12.71
N ARG A 208 -22.49 4.30 13.59
CA ARG A 208 -23.72 3.52 13.33
C ARG A 208 -24.48 4.05 12.11
N GLU A 209 -24.43 5.36 11.92
CA GLU A 209 -25.08 6.09 10.83
C GLU A 209 -24.35 5.90 9.50
N SER A 210 -23.08 5.48 9.55
CA SER A 210 -22.25 5.23 8.37
C SER A 210 -21.35 4.01 8.61
N PRO A 211 -21.92 2.79 8.59
CA PRO A 211 -21.17 1.57 8.85
C PRO A 211 -20.22 1.25 7.69
N PRO A 212 -19.21 0.38 7.88
CA PRO A 212 -18.26 0.01 6.84
C PRO A 212 -18.96 -0.57 5.60
N GLN A 213 -18.74 0.09 4.45
CA GLN A 213 -19.40 -0.25 3.19
C GLN A 213 -18.60 -1.30 2.37
N SER A 214 -17.30 -1.43 2.62
CA SER A 214 -16.40 -2.35 1.91
C SER A 214 -15.69 -3.30 2.88
N ASP A 215 -15.31 -4.47 2.37
CA ASP A 215 -14.44 -5.45 3.04
C ASP A 215 -13.09 -5.58 2.30
N LEU A 216 -12.77 -4.61 1.42
CA LEU A 216 -11.53 -4.60 0.66
C LEU A 216 -10.35 -4.42 1.61
N LEU A 217 -9.49 -5.43 1.72
CA LEU A 217 -8.33 -5.41 2.60
C LEU A 217 -8.72 -5.12 4.06
N GLU A 218 -9.91 -5.55 4.46
CA GLU A 218 -10.44 -5.46 5.83
C GLU A 218 -10.83 -6.86 6.36
N HIS A 219 -10.24 -7.91 5.77
CA HIS A 219 -10.67 -9.29 5.98
C HIS A 219 -10.57 -9.69 7.46
N PHE A 220 -9.49 -9.31 8.14
CA PHE A 220 -9.31 -9.62 9.56
C PHE A 220 -10.32 -8.84 10.40
N TYR A 221 -10.45 -7.53 10.21
CA TYR A 221 -11.45 -6.73 10.91
C TYR A 221 -12.87 -7.32 10.74
N SER A 222 -13.31 -7.57 9.50
CA SER A 222 -14.61 -8.21 9.23
C SER A 222 -14.76 -9.58 9.87
N MET A 223 -13.73 -10.42 9.82
CA MET A 223 -13.71 -11.72 10.49
C MET A 223 -13.93 -11.59 11.99
N THR A 224 -13.27 -10.64 12.66
CA THR A 224 -13.40 -10.44 14.11
C THR A 224 -14.83 -10.05 14.54
N LEU A 225 -15.59 -9.43 13.64
CA LEU A 225 -16.99 -9.06 13.89
C LEU A 225 -17.95 -10.26 13.75
N SER A 226 -17.55 -11.32 13.04
CA SER A 226 -18.38 -12.50 12.84
C SER A 226 -18.76 -13.16 14.17
N LYS A 227 -19.95 -13.77 14.23
CA LYS A 227 -20.34 -14.56 15.40
C LYS A 227 -19.39 -15.77 15.59
N CYS A 228 -18.91 -16.35 14.50
CA CYS A 228 -17.99 -17.48 14.49
C CYS A 228 -16.69 -17.14 15.23
N TYR A 229 -16.02 -16.04 14.87
CA TYR A 229 -14.77 -15.62 15.49
C TYR A 229 -14.97 -15.35 16.99
N ARG A 230 -15.99 -14.57 17.34
CA ARG A 230 -16.29 -14.21 18.74
C ARG A 230 -16.65 -15.42 19.59
N ALA A 231 -17.39 -16.38 19.05
CA ALA A 231 -17.75 -17.61 19.76
C ALA A 231 -16.58 -18.61 19.86
N SER A 232 -15.59 -18.53 18.95
CA SER A 232 -14.42 -19.40 18.96
C SER A 232 -13.45 -19.12 20.11
N GLY A 233 -13.58 -17.96 20.78
CA GLY A 233 -12.63 -17.53 21.81
C GLY A 233 -11.23 -17.30 21.26
N GLU A 234 -11.13 -16.61 20.11
CA GLU A 234 -9.87 -16.30 19.41
C GLU A 234 -9.10 -17.54 18.90
N ARG A 235 -9.78 -18.69 18.76
CA ARG A 235 -9.19 -19.90 18.15
C ARG A 235 -9.31 -19.94 16.62
N LEU A 236 -10.26 -19.21 16.06
CA LEU A 236 -10.42 -19.09 14.60
C LEU A 236 -9.36 -18.13 14.02
N SER A 237 -8.73 -18.53 12.92
CA SER A 237 -7.72 -17.76 12.18
C SER A 237 -7.96 -17.84 10.67
N CYS A 238 -7.23 -17.06 9.88
CA CYS A 238 -7.28 -17.11 8.42
C CYS A 238 -7.05 -18.54 7.88
N ILE A 239 -6.08 -19.26 8.48
CA ILE A 239 -5.70 -20.62 8.06
C ILE A 239 -6.66 -21.72 8.56
N SER A 240 -7.65 -21.36 9.39
CA SER A 240 -8.72 -22.30 9.75
C SER A 240 -9.63 -22.60 8.56
N CYS A 241 -9.76 -21.63 7.63
CA CYS A 241 -10.59 -21.74 6.44
C CYS A 241 -9.76 -21.87 5.16
N HIS A 242 -8.61 -21.19 5.08
CA HIS A 242 -7.74 -21.17 3.91
C HIS A 242 -6.49 -22.02 4.11
N ASP A 243 -6.07 -22.73 3.07
CA ASP A 243 -4.73 -23.29 2.98
C ASP A 243 -3.95 -22.50 1.93
N PRO A 244 -2.92 -21.73 2.30
CA PRO A 244 -2.16 -20.92 1.35
C PRO A 244 -1.38 -21.76 0.33
N HIS A 245 -1.26 -23.08 0.52
CA HIS A 245 -0.61 -23.98 -0.42
C HIS A 245 -1.59 -24.67 -1.39
N VAL A 246 -2.90 -24.50 -1.19
CA VAL A 246 -3.92 -25.19 -1.98
C VAL A 246 -4.96 -24.19 -2.49
N GLU A 247 -5.02 -24.05 -3.82
CA GLU A 247 -6.09 -23.33 -4.49
C GLU A 247 -7.12 -24.35 -5.02
N PRO A 248 -8.30 -24.50 -4.39
CA PRO A 248 -9.31 -25.43 -4.88
C PRO A 248 -9.87 -24.96 -6.23
N SER A 249 -10.19 -25.90 -7.12
CA SER A 249 -10.87 -25.56 -8.37
C SER A 249 -12.26 -24.96 -8.11
N ARG A 250 -12.85 -24.33 -9.13
CA ARG A 250 -14.17 -23.72 -9.02
C ARG A 250 -15.24 -24.75 -8.64
N GLU A 251 -15.10 -25.97 -9.13
CA GLU A 251 -16.00 -27.10 -8.92
C GLU A 251 -15.85 -27.66 -7.49
N GLU A 252 -14.62 -27.69 -6.96
CA GLU A 252 -14.31 -28.21 -5.62
C GLU A 252 -14.58 -27.20 -4.50
N ALA A 253 -14.57 -25.90 -4.81
CA ALA A 253 -14.61 -24.83 -3.81
C ALA A 253 -15.78 -24.96 -2.81
N SER A 254 -16.98 -25.28 -3.27
CA SER A 254 -18.16 -25.44 -2.40
C SER A 254 -17.92 -26.53 -1.35
N GLU A 255 -17.51 -27.73 -1.79
CA GLU A 255 -17.26 -28.86 -0.88
C GLU A 255 -16.05 -28.60 0.01
N TYR A 256 -14.98 -28.02 -0.53
CA TYR A 256 -13.76 -27.69 0.22
C TYR A 256 -14.08 -26.76 1.40
N PHE A 257 -14.75 -25.62 1.15
CA PHE A 257 -15.07 -24.67 2.22
C PHE A 257 -16.19 -25.17 3.14
N LYS A 258 -17.16 -25.94 2.62
CA LYS A 258 -18.16 -26.62 3.45
C LYS A 258 -17.49 -27.50 4.51
N LYS A 259 -16.47 -28.30 4.13
CA LYS A 259 -15.71 -29.13 5.08
C LYS A 259 -15.05 -28.30 6.18
N LYS A 260 -14.53 -27.11 5.87
CA LYS A 260 -13.97 -26.19 6.88
C LYS A 260 -15.04 -25.73 7.86
N CYS A 261 -16.22 -25.32 7.39
CA CYS A 261 -17.33 -24.93 8.27
C CYS A 261 -17.77 -26.08 9.19
N LEU A 262 -17.82 -27.31 8.67
CA LEU A 262 -18.23 -28.51 9.41
C LEU A 262 -17.21 -28.99 10.46
N THR A 263 -16.03 -28.37 10.57
CA THR A 263 -15.10 -28.64 11.69
C THR A 263 -15.65 -28.16 13.03
N CYS A 264 -16.48 -27.10 13.01
CA CYS A 264 -17.12 -26.51 14.19
C CYS A 264 -18.65 -26.59 14.14
N HIS A 265 -19.22 -26.71 12.95
CA HIS A 265 -20.66 -26.83 12.72
C HIS A 265 -21.07 -28.25 12.35
N THR A 266 -22.38 -28.50 12.37
CA THR A 266 -22.99 -29.73 11.87
C THR A 266 -23.98 -29.42 10.76
N GLU A 267 -24.39 -30.43 9.98
CA GLU A 267 -25.44 -30.30 8.97
C GLU A 267 -26.77 -29.72 9.52
N LYS A 268 -27.00 -29.86 10.82
CA LYS A 268 -28.19 -29.32 11.53
C LYS A 268 -28.02 -27.86 11.96
N SER A 269 -26.81 -27.30 11.84
CA SER A 269 -26.54 -25.91 12.20
C SER A 269 -27.20 -24.92 11.23
N CYS A 270 -27.42 -25.33 9.98
CA CYS A 270 -28.22 -24.57 9.03
C CYS A 270 -29.70 -24.94 9.20
N THR A 271 -30.54 -23.95 9.52
CA THR A 271 -31.98 -24.15 9.73
C THR A 271 -32.78 -24.27 8.44
N LEU A 272 -32.15 -24.05 7.27
CA LEU A 272 -32.80 -24.26 5.97
C LEU A 272 -32.95 -25.76 5.70
N ALA A 273 -34.12 -26.15 5.19
CA ALA A 273 -34.40 -27.54 4.84
C ALA A 273 -33.35 -28.06 3.84
N PRO A 274 -32.81 -29.29 4.00
CA PRO A 274 -31.79 -29.85 3.11
C PRO A 274 -32.16 -29.75 1.63
N LYS A 275 -33.42 -30.05 1.28
CA LYS A 275 -33.93 -29.91 -0.09
C LYS A 275 -33.71 -28.51 -0.67
N VAL A 276 -33.88 -27.44 0.13
CA VAL A 276 -33.65 -26.06 -0.35
C VAL A 276 -32.17 -25.82 -0.62
N ARG A 277 -31.28 -26.36 0.21
CA ARG A 277 -29.82 -26.22 0.07
C ARG A 277 -29.29 -26.99 -1.13
N GLU A 278 -29.78 -28.20 -1.35
CA GLU A 278 -29.39 -29.08 -2.46
C GLU A 278 -29.85 -28.57 -3.83
N HIS A 279 -30.91 -27.77 -3.90
CA HIS A 279 -31.41 -27.21 -5.17
C HIS A 279 -30.77 -25.85 -5.54
N GLN A 280 -29.86 -25.31 -4.71
CA GLN A 280 -29.07 -24.13 -5.08
C GLN A 280 -27.91 -24.51 -6.02
N PRO A 281 -27.51 -23.65 -6.97
CA PRO A 281 -26.30 -23.84 -7.74
C PRO A 281 -25.15 -22.95 -7.19
N PRO A 282 -24.07 -23.52 -6.58
CA PRO A 282 -23.83 -24.94 -6.32
C PRO A 282 -24.59 -25.48 -5.09
N PRO A 283 -24.84 -26.80 -5.03
CA PRO A 283 -25.61 -27.40 -3.96
C PRO A 283 -24.88 -27.29 -2.62
N ASP A 284 -25.63 -26.93 -1.58
CA ASP A 284 -25.19 -26.85 -0.19
C ASP A 284 -23.92 -25.98 0.03
N ASP A 285 -23.83 -24.89 -0.74
CA ASP A 285 -22.73 -23.93 -0.73
C ASP A 285 -22.81 -22.96 0.46
N CYS A 286 -22.18 -23.35 1.57
CA CYS A 286 -22.12 -22.55 2.79
C CYS A 286 -21.54 -21.16 2.53
N VAL A 287 -20.46 -21.05 1.75
CA VAL A 287 -19.79 -19.76 1.48
C VAL A 287 -20.61 -18.91 0.50
N GLY A 288 -21.34 -19.53 -0.43
CA GLY A 288 -22.26 -18.83 -1.31
C GLY A 288 -23.37 -18.06 -0.58
N CYS A 289 -23.87 -18.61 0.55
CA CYS A 289 -24.88 -17.95 1.37
C CYS A 289 -24.31 -17.07 2.48
N HIS A 290 -23.32 -17.56 3.23
CA HIS A 290 -22.82 -16.90 4.44
C HIS A 290 -21.66 -15.93 4.18
N MET A 291 -20.93 -16.12 3.08
CA MET A 291 -19.79 -15.30 2.69
C MET A 291 -20.03 -14.67 1.33
N LYS A 292 -21.18 -14.00 1.17
CA LYS A 292 -21.60 -13.45 -0.13
C LYS A 292 -20.52 -12.57 -0.75
N LYS A 293 -20.32 -12.74 -2.06
CA LYS A 293 -19.51 -11.84 -2.87
C LYS A 293 -20.19 -10.47 -2.92
N ARG A 294 -19.45 -9.42 -2.58
CA ARG A 294 -19.91 -8.03 -2.76
C ARG A 294 -19.61 -7.58 -4.19
N ASP A 295 -20.51 -6.75 -4.71
CA ASP A 295 -20.32 -6.10 -6.00
C ASP A 295 -19.35 -4.95 -5.81
N VAL A 296 -18.14 -5.08 -6.36
CA VAL A 296 -17.11 -4.05 -6.26
C VAL A 296 -17.23 -3.18 -7.50
N ARG A 297 -18.07 -2.15 -7.42
CA ARG A 297 -18.39 -1.28 -8.56
C ARG A 297 -17.17 -0.51 -9.09
N GLU A 298 -16.12 -0.35 -8.28
CA GLU A 298 -14.99 0.54 -8.57
C GLU A 298 -13.63 -0.18 -8.69
N ILE A 299 -13.55 -1.49 -8.41
CA ILE A 299 -12.30 -2.25 -8.47
C ILE A 299 -12.52 -3.55 -9.23
N SER A 300 -12.21 -3.50 -10.51
CA SER A 300 -12.47 -4.51 -11.54
C SER A 300 -11.69 -5.82 -11.35
N HIS A 301 -10.83 -5.93 -10.33
CA HIS A 301 -9.90 -7.02 -10.10
C HIS A 301 -10.02 -7.73 -8.75
N SER A 302 -11.00 -7.39 -7.91
CA SER A 302 -11.23 -8.07 -6.63
C SER A 302 -12.64 -8.67 -6.56
N SER A 303 -12.76 -9.99 -6.47
CA SER A 303 -13.97 -10.58 -5.89
C SER A 303 -13.83 -10.53 -4.38
N ILE A 304 -14.50 -9.58 -3.74
CA ILE A 304 -14.48 -9.46 -2.29
C ILE A 304 -15.60 -10.31 -1.73
N THR A 305 -15.21 -11.37 -1.06
CA THR A 305 -16.07 -12.21 -0.24
C THR A 305 -16.25 -11.52 1.11
N ASN A 306 -17.47 -11.47 1.64
CA ASN A 306 -17.72 -10.87 2.96
C ASN A 306 -17.23 -11.79 4.09
N HIS A 307 -16.14 -11.41 4.77
CA HIS A 307 -15.53 -12.15 5.88
C HIS A 307 -16.27 -11.98 7.21
N ARG A 308 -17.37 -11.22 7.26
CA ARG A 308 -18.24 -11.14 8.45
C ARG A 308 -19.10 -12.40 8.66
N ILE A 309 -19.15 -13.30 7.67
CA ILE A 309 -19.83 -14.62 7.73
C ILE A 309 -21.27 -14.48 8.25
N LEU A 310 -22.13 -13.88 7.43
CA LEU A 310 -23.48 -13.48 7.85
C LEU A 310 -24.42 -14.68 7.89
N VAL A 311 -25.27 -14.76 8.92
CA VAL A 311 -26.38 -15.73 8.90
C VAL A 311 -27.51 -15.22 8.00
N ARG A 312 -27.76 -13.91 8.02
CA ARG A 312 -28.76 -13.25 7.18
C ARG A 312 -28.14 -12.05 6.46
N PRO A 313 -28.53 -11.75 5.21
CA PRO A 313 -27.95 -10.63 4.46
C PRO A 313 -28.13 -9.26 5.12
N ASP A 314 -29.21 -9.10 5.88
CA ASP A 314 -29.62 -7.89 6.59
C ASP A 314 -29.16 -7.87 8.07
N GLU A 315 -28.30 -8.81 8.48
CA GLU A 315 -27.77 -8.84 9.84
C GLU A 315 -27.11 -7.48 10.16
N PRO A 316 -27.44 -6.83 11.29
CA PRO A 316 -26.81 -5.57 11.65
C PRO A 316 -25.34 -5.81 12.07
N PHE A 317 -24.54 -4.74 12.08
CA PHE A 317 -23.23 -4.81 12.70
C PHE A 317 -23.36 -5.06 14.21
N PRO A 318 -22.51 -5.91 14.82
CA PRO A 318 -22.53 -6.11 16.27
C PRO A 318 -22.05 -4.85 16.99
N GLU A 319 -22.47 -4.67 18.24
CA GLU A 319 -22.08 -3.51 19.07
C GLU A 319 -20.56 -3.30 19.13
N ILE A 320 -19.81 -4.40 19.19
CA ILE A 320 -18.35 -4.39 19.23
C ILE A 320 -17.74 -3.71 18.00
N ALA A 321 -18.43 -3.58 16.87
CA ALA A 321 -17.92 -2.84 15.71
C ALA A 321 -17.75 -1.34 16.00
N PHE A 322 -18.48 -0.81 16.99
CA PHE A 322 -18.52 0.61 17.34
C PHE A 322 -17.81 0.91 18.67
N GLN A 323 -17.23 -0.11 19.33
CA GLN A 323 -16.67 -0.02 20.68
C GLN A 323 -15.30 -0.72 20.79
N GLN A 324 -14.40 -0.47 19.84
CA GLN A 324 -13.05 -1.08 19.83
C GLN A 324 -11.93 -0.12 20.22
N THR A 325 -12.26 1.15 20.47
CA THR A 325 -11.29 2.13 20.97
C THR A 325 -10.95 1.82 22.43
N THR A 326 -9.83 2.38 22.90
CA THR A 326 -9.38 2.20 24.28
C THR A 326 -9.32 3.54 24.99
N ALA A 327 -9.21 3.55 26.32
CA ALA A 327 -9.02 4.80 27.06
C ALA A 327 -7.73 5.54 26.64
N ALA A 328 -6.69 4.80 26.24
CA ALA A 328 -5.42 5.36 25.80
C ALA A 328 -5.42 5.79 24.31
N LEU A 329 -6.36 5.28 23.52
CA LEU A 329 -6.56 5.63 22.12
C LEU A 329 -8.08 5.70 21.84
N PRO A 330 -8.74 6.78 22.28
CA PRO A 330 -10.20 6.86 22.31
C PRO A 330 -10.85 7.15 20.94
N ASP A 331 -10.04 7.57 19.97
CA ASP A 331 -10.47 8.08 18.67
C ASP A 331 -9.99 7.24 17.49
N LEU A 332 -9.16 6.22 17.72
CA LEU A 332 -8.71 5.27 16.70
C LEU A 332 -8.81 3.83 17.20
N ILE A 333 -9.10 2.92 16.29
CA ILE A 333 -9.01 1.47 16.52
C ILE A 333 -7.60 1.02 16.14
N HIS A 334 -6.90 0.38 17.07
CA HIS A 334 -5.65 -0.33 16.77
C HIS A 334 -5.97 -1.76 16.40
N LEU A 335 -5.80 -2.10 15.12
CA LEU A 335 -6.29 -3.36 14.55
C LEU A 335 -5.36 -4.55 14.79
N ASN A 336 -4.08 -4.29 15.01
CA ASN A 336 -3.05 -5.31 15.15
C ASN A 336 -2.21 -5.21 16.42
N PRO A 337 -2.77 -4.86 17.61
CA PRO A 337 -1.97 -4.74 18.82
C PRO A 337 -1.26 -6.06 19.12
N ALA A 338 0.00 -5.99 19.54
CA ALA A 338 0.74 -7.19 19.91
C ALA A 338 -0.02 -8.00 20.99
N PRO A 339 0.07 -9.35 20.98
CA PRO A 339 -0.53 -10.18 22.02
C PRO A 339 -0.15 -9.70 23.43
N GLY A 340 -1.16 -9.50 24.29
CA GLY A 340 -0.98 -8.94 25.64
C GLY A 340 -0.87 -7.41 25.72
N ARG A 341 -0.81 -6.69 24.59
CA ARG A 341 -0.69 -5.22 24.52
C ARG A 341 -1.93 -4.49 24.00
N LYS A 342 -3.11 -5.12 23.98
CA LYS A 342 -4.37 -4.55 23.45
C LYS A 342 -4.77 -3.16 23.99
N ARG A 343 -4.28 -2.76 25.17
CA ARG A 343 -4.59 -1.45 25.81
C ARG A 343 -3.42 -0.47 25.77
N VAL A 344 -2.33 -0.83 25.11
CA VAL A 344 -1.15 0.02 24.95
C VAL A 344 -1.27 0.67 23.57
N PRO A 345 -1.30 2.01 23.48
CA PRO A 345 -1.35 2.67 22.19
C PRO A 345 0.00 2.52 21.47
N PRO A 346 0.03 2.70 20.14
CA PRO A 346 1.29 2.83 19.41
C PRO A 346 2.17 3.95 19.99
N PRO A 347 3.50 3.89 19.77
CA PRO A 347 4.41 4.96 20.16
C PRO A 347 3.98 6.33 19.63
N ALA A 348 4.24 7.39 20.40
CA ALA A 348 3.84 8.75 20.04
C ALA A 348 4.35 9.19 18.65
N LEU A 349 5.56 8.79 18.26
CA LEU A 349 6.08 9.04 16.90
C LEU A 349 5.22 8.40 15.81
N ALA A 350 4.72 7.18 16.03
CA ALA A 350 3.83 6.52 15.08
C ALA A 350 2.45 7.20 15.05
N LEU A 351 1.94 7.63 16.20
CA LEU A 351 0.68 8.40 16.27
C LEU A 351 0.80 9.76 15.58
N LEU A 352 1.93 10.46 15.70
CA LEU A 352 2.16 11.72 14.99
C LEU A 352 2.05 11.53 13.47
N GLN A 353 2.64 10.47 12.93
CA GLN A 353 2.51 10.14 11.50
C GLN A 353 1.08 9.75 11.14
N ALA A 354 0.44 8.92 11.95
CA ALA A 354 -0.92 8.46 11.72
C ALA A 354 -1.90 9.64 11.64
N TYR A 355 -1.91 10.52 12.63
CA TYR A 355 -2.77 11.70 12.61
C TYR A 355 -2.40 12.66 11.46
N GLY A 356 -1.11 12.80 11.14
CA GLY A 356 -0.65 13.60 10.01
C GLY A 356 -1.24 13.13 8.67
N GLU A 357 -1.23 11.83 8.41
CA GLU A 357 -1.83 11.23 7.20
C GLU A 357 -3.36 11.29 7.20
N LEU A 358 -4.00 11.16 8.38
CA LEU A 358 -5.46 11.20 8.49
C LEU A 358 -6.06 12.58 8.23
N ILE A 359 -5.36 13.67 8.55
CA ILE A 359 -5.88 15.05 8.42
C ILE A 359 -6.38 15.37 7.01
N GLU A 360 -5.76 14.82 5.95
CA GLU A 360 -6.17 15.07 4.57
C GLU A 360 -7.63 14.68 4.30
N LYS A 361 -8.10 13.59 4.93
CA LYS A 361 -9.48 13.09 4.78
C LYS A 361 -10.36 13.38 5.99
N HIS A 362 -9.75 13.59 7.15
CA HIS A 362 -10.39 13.76 8.45
C HIS A 362 -9.76 14.95 9.20
N PRO A 363 -10.08 16.20 8.82
CA PRO A 363 -9.47 17.39 9.40
C PRO A 363 -9.63 17.51 10.92
N GLU A 364 -10.61 16.81 11.52
CA GLU A 364 -10.81 16.75 12.97
C GLU A 364 -9.60 16.19 13.75
N TYR A 365 -8.74 15.37 13.13
CA TYR A 365 -7.53 14.85 13.76
C TYR A 365 -6.39 15.87 13.88
N MET A 366 -6.54 17.08 13.32
CA MET A 366 -5.55 18.13 13.43
C MET A 366 -5.23 18.48 14.89
N ASN A 367 -6.26 18.51 15.76
CA ASN A 367 -6.07 18.76 17.18
C ASN A 367 -5.26 17.65 17.87
N ARG A 368 -5.45 16.39 17.43
CA ARG A 368 -4.72 15.23 17.96
C ARG A 368 -3.27 15.24 17.51
N TYR A 369 -3.04 15.55 16.24
CA TYR A 369 -1.70 15.74 15.69
C TYR A 369 -0.89 16.76 16.50
N PHE A 370 -1.46 17.95 16.74
CA PHE A 370 -0.76 18.98 17.51
C PHE A 370 -0.60 18.63 19.00
N ALA A 371 -1.54 17.91 19.59
CA ALA A 371 -1.38 17.42 20.97
C ALA A 371 -0.22 16.44 21.09
N VAL A 372 -0.12 15.47 20.18
CA VAL A 372 1.00 14.51 20.14
C VAL A 372 2.32 15.21 19.83
N LEU A 373 2.31 16.18 18.90
CA LEU A 373 3.50 16.99 18.60
C LEU A 373 4.01 17.74 19.83
N HIS A 374 3.11 18.34 20.62
CA HIS A 374 3.48 19.06 21.84
C HIS A 374 4.18 18.16 22.87
N ASP A 375 3.71 16.93 23.04
CA ASP A 375 4.36 15.96 23.94
C ASP A 375 5.72 15.49 23.39
N LEU A 376 5.82 15.32 22.06
CA LEU A 376 7.05 14.92 21.39
C LEU A 376 8.12 16.02 21.38
N GLU A 377 7.75 17.29 21.32
CA GLU A 377 8.67 18.41 21.48
C GLU A 377 9.44 18.34 22.80
N ARG A 378 8.81 17.83 23.86
CA ARG A 378 9.44 17.68 25.18
C ARG A 378 10.24 16.39 25.33
N THR A 379 9.79 15.31 24.67
CA THR A 379 10.32 13.96 24.92
C THR A 379 11.30 13.49 23.86
N ALA A 380 11.20 14.00 22.64
CA ALA A 380 12.05 13.66 21.50
C ALA A 380 12.28 14.90 20.58
N PRO A 381 12.76 16.05 21.12
CA PRO A 381 12.91 17.29 20.36
C PRO A 381 13.78 17.10 19.12
N GLU A 382 14.89 16.37 19.22
CA GLU A 382 15.83 16.16 18.11
C GLU A 382 15.39 15.11 17.09
N ASN A 383 14.20 14.52 17.25
CA ASN A 383 13.73 13.54 16.29
C ASN A 383 13.42 14.22 14.94
N PRO A 384 13.90 13.70 13.79
CA PRO A 384 13.72 14.36 12.50
C PRO A 384 12.25 14.56 12.11
N LEU A 385 11.37 13.62 12.48
CA LEU A 385 9.93 13.75 12.23
C LEU A 385 9.31 14.88 13.06
N VAL A 386 9.77 15.03 14.31
CA VAL A 386 9.31 16.08 15.22
C VAL A 386 9.80 17.44 14.73
N GLN A 387 11.09 17.55 14.36
CA GLN A 387 11.65 18.75 13.75
C GLN A 387 10.89 19.14 12.47
N ALA A 388 10.57 18.18 11.61
CA ALA A 388 9.77 18.42 10.41
C ALA A 388 8.36 18.96 10.74
N ALA A 389 7.69 18.35 11.72
CA ALA A 389 6.36 18.75 12.16
C ALA A 389 6.34 20.15 12.78
N ILE A 390 7.35 20.49 13.59
CA ILE A 390 7.54 21.85 14.10
C ILE A 390 7.75 22.81 12.93
N GLY A 391 8.70 22.52 12.04
CA GLY A 391 9.00 23.36 10.89
C GLY A 391 7.78 23.63 10.00
N ASN A 392 6.96 22.62 9.75
CA ASN A 392 5.69 22.77 9.03
C ASN A 392 4.69 23.67 9.78
N ARG A 393 4.57 23.53 11.11
CA ARG A 393 3.75 24.43 11.94
C ARG A 393 4.24 25.87 11.87
N GLU A 394 5.55 26.09 11.99
CA GLU A 394 6.17 27.42 11.95
C GLU A 394 5.96 28.09 10.57
N LEU A 395 6.09 27.30 9.49
CA LEU A 395 5.81 27.74 8.12
C LEU A 395 4.38 28.27 7.98
N HIS A 396 3.39 27.51 8.45
CA HIS A 396 1.98 27.92 8.41
C HIS A 396 1.66 29.09 9.34
N ALA A 397 2.45 29.28 10.39
CA ALA A 397 2.32 30.41 11.30
C ALA A 397 3.04 31.68 10.82
N GLY A 398 3.69 31.65 9.65
CA GLY A 398 4.42 32.78 9.08
C GLY A 398 5.78 33.05 9.73
N ARG A 399 6.26 32.14 10.59
CA ARG A 399 7.57 32.21 11.25
C ARG A 399 8.60 31.48 10.39
N TYR A 400 8.91 32.08 9.26
CA TYR A 400 9.65 31.42 8.18
C TYR A 400 11.11 31.11 8.55
N GLN A 401 11.76 31.95 9.36
CA GLN A 401 13.14 31.72 9.78
C GLN A 401 13.24 30.49 10.69
N GLU A 402 12.34 30.39 11.67
CA GLU A 402 12.23 29.23 12.54
C GLU A 402 11.84 27.98 11.75
N ALA A 403 10.96 28.11 10.76
CA ALA A 403 10.61 27.01 9.86
C ALA A 403 11.83 26.47 9.12
N VAL A 404 12.66 27.33 8.54
CA VAL A 404 13.91 26.93 7.86
C VAL A 404 14.80 26.15 8.81
N GLU A 405 15.07 26.68 10.01
CA GLU A 405 15.96 26.01 10.97
C GLU A 405 15.48 24.60 11.35
N HIS A 406 14.19 24.44 11.62
CA HIS A 406 13.62 23.15 11.99
C HIS A 406 13.59 22.16 10.81
N LEU A 407 13.24 22.63 9.60
CA LEU A 407 13.19 21.79 8.41
C LEU A 407 14.59 21.37 7.93
N GLU A 408 15.61 22.22 8.09
CA GLU A 408 17.00 21.87 7.83
C GLU A 408 17.51 20.79 8.78
N ARG A 409 17.28 20.93 10.10
CA ARG A 409 17.61 19.88 11.09
C ARG A 409 16.94 18.56 10.75
N ALA A 410 15.67 18.59 10.36
CA ALA A 410 14.93 17.40 9.94
C ALA A 410 15.54 16.73 8.69
N LEU A 411 16.03 17.54 7.75
CA LEU A 411 16.65 17.07 6.51
C LEU A 411 18.05 16.48 6.74
N GLU A 412 18.82 17.03 7.68
CA GLU A 412 20.17 16.57 8.02
C GLU A 412 20.18 15.26 8.80
N THR A 413 19.26 15.12 9.76
CA THR A 413 19.24 14.02 10.72
C THR A 413 18.27 12.89 10.34
N GLY A 414 17.40 13.14 9.36
CA GLY A 414 16.35 12.23 8.94
C GLY A 414 16.58 11.52 7.60
N ARG A 415 15.60 10.69 7.23
CA ARG A 415 15.44 10.21 5.86
C ARG A 415 14.58 11.22 5.11
N PRO A 416 15.13 11.97 4.13
CA PRO A 416 14.40 13.04 3.46
C PRO A 416 13.13 12.52 2.79
N ARG A 417 11.97 13.07 3.18
CA ARG A 417 10.73 12.92 2.41
C ARG A 417 10.62 14.07 1.43
N THR A 418 10.05 13.82 0.26
CA THR A 418 9.83 14.84 -0.77
C THR A 418 9.13 16.09 -0.23
N ILE A 419 8.16 15.92 0.68
CA ILE A 419 7.43 17.03 1.31
C ILE A 419 8.33 17.99 2.12
N LEU A 420 9.43 17.50 2.71
CA LEU A 420 10.35 18.36 3.45
C LEU A 420 11.07 19.36 2.53
N TYR A 421 11.39 18.92 1.32
CA TYR A 421 12.02 19.81 0.34
C TYR A 421 11.06 20.90 -0.14
N THR A 422 9.77 20.59 -0.30
CA THR A 422 8.77 21.61 -0.67
C THR A 422 8.54 22.59 0.45
N ASP A 423 8.35 22.12 1.69
CA ASP A 423 8.10 22.99 2.84
C ASP A 423 9.30 23.93 3.09
N LEU A 424 10.52 23.41 3.00
CA LEU A 424 11.74 24.21 3.19
C LEU A 424 11.96 25.19 2.03
N ALA A 425 11.71 24.77 0.78
CA ALA A 425 11.77 25.68 -0.36
C ALA A 425 10.75 26.82 -0.21
N ASP A 426 9.52 26.52 0.20
CA ASP A 426 8.48 27.52 0.43
C ASP A 426 8.90 28.50 1.54
N ALA A 427 9.47 28.02 2.65
CA ALA A 427 9.99 28.87 3.71
C ALA A 427 11.11 29.81 3.20
N LEU A 428 12.07 29.29 2.43
CA LEU A 428 13.16 30.07 1.83
C LEU A 428 12.65 31.13 0.84
N ILE A 429 11.66 30.78 0.01
CA ILE A 429 11.03 31.73 -0.92
C ILE A 429 10.36 32.88 -0.17
N LYS A 430 9.69 32.58 0.96
CA LYS A 430 9.04 33.60 1.79
C LYS A 430 10.02 34.54 2.51
N LEU A 431 11.28 34.12 2.65
CA LEU A 431 12.38 34.93 3.17
C LEU A 431 13.19 35.63 2.05
N ASP A 432 12.72 35.58 0.80
CA ASP A 432 13.45 36.08 -0.38
C ASP A 432 14.81 35.39 -0.65
N HIS A 433 15.08 34.25 -0.01
CA HIS A 433 16.29 33.41 -0.22
C HIS A 433 16.13 32.53 -1.47
N ASN A 434 15.89 33.19 -2.61
CA ASN A 434 15.45 32.54 -3.83
C ASN A 434 16.51 31.63 -4.48
N SER A 435 17.80 31.95 -4.36
CA SER A 435 18.91 31.13 -4.87
C SER A 435 19.00 29.78 -4.15
N ASP A 436 18.76 29.80 -2.84
CA ASP A 436 18.90 28.65 -1.98
C ASP A 436 17.71 27.70 -2.20
N ALA A 437 16.51 28.28 -2.37
CA ALA A 437 15.33 27.54 -2.78
C ALA A 437 15.52 26.81 -4.13
N VAL A 438 16.11 27.47 -5.14
CA VAL A 438 16.42 26.81 -6.44
C VAL A 438 17.40 25.66 -6.24
N THR A 439 18.46 25.87 -5.47
CA THR A 439 19.49 24.84 -5.21
C THR A 439 18.87 23.63 -4.50
N LEU A 440 18.03 23.88 -3.49
CA LEU A 440 17.31 22.86 -2.75
C LEU A 440 16.34 22.08 -3.65
N LEU A 441 15.54 22.78 -4.46
CA LEU A 441 14.59 22.16 -5.38
C LEU A 441 15.29 21.31 -6.45
N ARG A 442 16.46 21.73 -6.96
CA ARG A 442 17.27 20.89 -7.85
C ARG A 442 17.67 19.58 -7.18
N ARG A 443 18.21 19.64 -5.95
CA ARG A 443 18.53 18.44 -5.16
C ARG A 443 17.29 17.57 -4.95
N ALA A 444 16.13 18.17 -4.67
CA ALA A 444 14.87 17.44 -4.51
C ALA A 444 14.47 16.70 -5.79
N THR A 445 14.60 17.33 -6.96
CA THR A 445 14.29 16.70 -8.26
C THR A 445 15.29 15.62 -8.67
N ASP A 446 16.51 15.62 -8.13
CA ASP A 446 17.45 14.51 -8.32
C ASP A 446 17.11 13.30 -7.44
N VAL A 447 16.60 13.55 -6.22
CA VAL A 447 16.15 12.51 -5.30
C VAL A 447 14.84 11.87 -5.78
N ASP A 448 13.90 12.68 -6.28
CA ASP A 448 12.59 12.24 -6.76
C ASP A 448 12.31 12.78 -8.18
N PRO A 449 12.98 12.21 -9.20
CA PRO A 449 12.93 12.73 -10.57
C PRO A 449 11.59 12.53 -11.27
N PHE A 450 10.65 11.82 -10.66
CA PHE A 450 9.32 11.58 -11.23
C PHE A 450 8.20 12.23 -10.43
N ASN A 451 8.56 13.15 -9.52
CA ASN A 451 7.61 14.01 -8.86
C ASN A 451 7.30 15.24 -9.72
N ALA A 452 6.12 15.23 -10.33
CA ALA A 452 5.65 16.33 -11.16
C ALA A 452 5.52 17.65 -10.36
N ALA A 453 5.08 17.59 -9.10
CA ALA A 453 4.89 18.77 -8.27
C ALA A 453 6.22 19.46 -7.99
N LEU A 454 7.23 18.72 -7.51
CA LEU A 454 8.58 19.27 -7.26
C LEU A 454 9.18 19.94 -8.49
N ARG A 455 9.11 19.28 -9.65
CA ARG A 455 9.68 19.84 -10.89
C ARG A 455 8.95 21.08 -11.34
N LYS A 456 7.62 21.14 -11.19
CA LYS A 456 6.86 22.36 -11.46
C LYS A 456 7.27 23.48 -10.51
N THR A 457 7.42 23.21 -9.21
CA THR A 457 7.88 24.19 -8.23
C THR A 457 9.25 24.74 -8.61
N LEU A 458 10.21 23.88 -8.99
CA LEU A 458 11.51 24.32 -9.50
C LEU A 458 11.39 25.24 -10.73
N ILE A 459 10.58 24.85 -11.72
CA ILE A 459 10.38 25.64 -12.94
C ILE A 459 9.76 27.00 -12.62
N VAL A 460 8.72 27.03 -11.79
CA VAL A 460 8.07 28.28 -11.36
C VAL A 460 9.07 29.18 -10.64
N GLN A 461 9.88 28.61 -9.75
CA GLN A 461 10.88 29.35 -9.00
C GLN A 461 11.96 29.94 -9.94
N LEU A 462 12.44 29.19 -10.93
CA LEU A 462 13.38 29.68 -11.94
C LEU A 462 12.81 30.85 -12.76
N ILE A 463 11.51 30.81 -13.09
CA ILE A 463 10.83 31.92 -13.77
C ILE A 463 10.74 33.15 -12.87
N GLN A 464 10.44 32.98 -11.58
CA GLN A 464 10.33 34.08 -10.62
C GLN A 464 11.66 34.82 -10.45
N VAL A 465 12.77 34.10 -10.39
CA VAL A 465 14.12 34.70 -10.35
C VAL A 465 14.63 35.16 -11.72
N LYS A 466 13.79 35.09 -12.76
CA LYS A 466 14.09 35.48 -14.14
C LYS A 466 15.22 34.67 -14.81
N ASP A 467 15.50 33.47 -14.30
CA ASP A 467 16.41 32.52 -14.93
C ASP A 467 15.66 31.72 -16.01
N TYR A 468 15.28 32.42 -17.08
CA TYR A 468 14.48 31.86 -18.17
C TYR A 468 15.22 30.78 -18.95
N ALA A 469 16.56 30.84 -18.98
CA ALA A 469 17.39 29.86 -19.67
C ALA A 469 17.28 28.49 -18.98
N ASN A 470 17.50 28.44 -17.67
CA ASN A 470 17.35 27.20 -16.91
C ASN A 470 15.88 26.78 -16.79
N ALA A 471 14.94 27.72 -16.62
CA ALA A 471 13.51 27.38 -16.60
C ALA A 471 13.09 26.64 -17.87
N LYS A 472 13.54 27.10 -19.05
CA LYS A 472 13.26 26.43 -20.33
C LYS A 472 13.89 25.04 -20.38
N MET A 473 15.14 24.88 -19.94
CA MET A 473 15.80 23.57 -19.90
C MET A 473 15.05 22.57 -19.01
N GLU A 474 14.63 23.00 -17.82
CA GLU A 474 13.83 22.17 -16.91
C GLU A 474 12.45 21.85 -17.49
N MET A 475 11.80 22.79 -18.20
CA MET A 475 10.55 22.51 -18.93
C MET A 475 10.73 21.45 -20.03
N GLU A 476 11.85 21.51 -20.77
CA GLU A 476 12.16 20.53 -21.81
C GLU A 476 12.38 19.13 -21.23
N ASP A 477 13.10 19.00 -20.12
CA ASP A 477 13.24 17.72 -19.40
C ASP A 477 11.91 17.26 -18.81
N TYR A 478 11.13 18.17 -18.21
CA TYR A 478 9.81 17.87 -17.66
C TYR A 478 8.88 17.29 -18.72
N VAL A 479 8.74 17.94 -19.88
CA VAL A 479 7.82 17.48 -20.94
C VAL A 479 8.25 16.13 -21.52
N LYS A 480 9.55 15.80 -21.53
CA LYS A 480 10.03 14.46 -21.92
C LYS A 480 9.58 13.39 -20.93
N ARG A 481 9.56 13.70 -19.64
CA ARG A 481 9.17 12.77 -18.56
C ARG A 481 7.66 12.66 -18.41
N PHE A 482 6.95 13.78 -18.48
CA PHE A 482 5.50 13.90 -18.31
C PHE A 482 4.84 14.38 -19.61
N PRO A 483 4.93 13.60 -20.72
CA PRO A 483 4.40 13.99 -22.02
C PRO A 483 2.87 14.15 -22.03
N GLU A 484 2.17 13.73 -20.99
CA GLU A 484 0.73 13.88 -20.77
C GLU A 484 0.32 15.28 -20.28
N ASP A 485 1.19 16.02 -19.60
CA ASP A 485 0.90 17.33 -19.00
C ASP A 485 0.75 18.45 -20.05
N SER A 486 -0.50 18.72 -20.44
CA SER A 486 -0.82 19.67 -21.52
C SER A 486 -0.45 21.11 -21.15
N PHE A 487 -0.55 21.46 -19.87
CA PHE A 487 -0.22 22.78 -19.38
C PHE A 487 1.28 23.08 -19.58
N MET A 488 2.14 22.15 -19.17
CA MET A 488 3.59 22.32 -19.31
C MET A 488 4.04 22.31 -20.77
N ARG A 489 3.41 21.51 -21.63
CA ARG A 489 3.66 21.57 -23.10
C ARG A 489 3.33 22.94 -23.68
N GLN A 490 2.20 23.53 -23.29
CA GLN A 490 1.80 24.86 -23.76
C GLN A 490 2.73 25.96 -23.23
N MET A 491 3.15 25.88 -21.96
CA MET A 491 4.15 26.79 -21.39
C MET A 491 5.47 26.74 -22.15
N LEU A 492 6.00 25.54 -22.41
CA LEU A 492 7.23 25.37 -23.17
C LEU A 492 7.11 25.95 -24.59
N ALA A 493 5.99 25.70 -25.28
CA ALA A 493 5.74 26.25 -26.61
C ALA A 493 5.63 27.78 -26.63
N ARG A 494 5.16 28.41 -25.53
CA ARG A 494 5.18 29.87 -25.38
C ARG A 494 6.61 30.38 -25.16
N ALA A 495 7.38 29.76 -24.27
CA ALA A 495 8.77 30.11 -24.01
C ALA A 495 9.66 29.98 -25.28
N GLN A 496 9.46 28.93 -26.06
CA GLN A 496 10.18 28.72 -27.33
C GLN A 496 9.83 29.76 -28.41
N ARG A 497 8.59 30.27 -28.43
CA ARG A 497 8.19 31.34 -29.36
C ARG A 497 8.77 32.69 -28.95
N ALA A 498 8.75 33.01 -27.65
CA ALA A 498 9.31 34.26 -27.13
C ALA A 498 10.83 34.40 -27.41
N GLY A 499 11.58 33.28 -27.35
CA GLY A 499 13.01 33.25 -27.66
C GLY A 499 13.37 33.23 -29.15
N ARG A 500 12.40 33.25 -30.08
CA ARG A 500 12.62 33.41 -31.54
C ARG A 500 12.38 34.84 -32.03
N THR A 501 11.86 35.71 -31.16
CA THR A 501 11.52 37.10 -31.44
C THR A 501 12.52 38.11 -30.85
N GLN A 502 13.60 37.61 -30.24
CA GLN A 502 14.82 38.34 -29.91
C GLN A 502 15.92 37.82 -30.83
#